data_AF-A0A2U2NBA5-F1
#
_entry.id   AF-A0A2U2NBA5-F1
#
_cell.length_a   1.000
_cell.length_b   1.000
_cell.length_c   1.000
_cell.angle_alpha   90.00
_cell.angle_beta   90.00
_cell.angle_gamma   90.00
#
_symmetry.space_group_name_H-M   'P 1'
#
loop_
_entity.id
_entity.type
_entity.pdbx_description
1 polymer ?
#
loop_
_entity_poly.entity_id
_entity_poly.type
_entity_poly.pdbx_seq_one_letter_code
_entity_poly.pdbx_strand_id
1 'polypeptide(L)'
;MRITRNKSRIAGRIICSLVTAMLMTAVFSACSSELKTEEKDSDLPTLATIARECDIHFFYKEQGKWSLNAVIGDEFDCVVEKGLPAEVADSITEAQASGDKISGNAEIDGRSYQWSISGIEPRITINEM
;
A
#
# COMPACT_ATOMS: atom_id res chain seq x y z
N MET A 1 -28.60 -26.02 -5.77
CA MET A 1 -28.85 -26.53 -4.41
C MET A 1 -27.80 -25.92 -3.49
N ARG A 2 -28.24 -25.47 -2.31
CA ARG A 2 -27.57 -24.51 -1.41
C ARG A 2 -26.83 -25.28 -0.30
N ILE A 3 -25.79 -24.65 0.28
CA ILE A 3 -25.27 -24.84 1.67
C ILE A 3 -24.24 -25.99 1.82
N THR A 4 -23.07 -25.91 2.47
CA THR A 4 -22.60 -25.08 3.61
C THR A 4 -21.07 -24.98 3.73
N ARG A 5 -20.65 -23.80 4.22
CA ARG A 5 -19.51 -23.42 5.07
C ARG A 5 -18.74 -24.53 5.81
N ASN A 6 -17.41 -24.51 5.72
CA ASN A 6 -16.52 -25.10 6.71
C ASN A 6 -16.03 -24.01 7.69
N LYS A 7 -16.54 -24.03 8.92
CA LYS A 7 -16.05 -23.27 10.07
C LYS A 7 -15.20 -24.23 10.89
N SER A 8 -13.91 -23.93 11.09
CA SER A 8 -13.14 -24.54 12.17
C SER A 8 -12.69 -23.45 13.14
N ARG A 9 -13.37 -23.40 14.29
CA ARG A 9 -12.95 -22.70 15.51
C ARG A 9 -12.72 -23.77 16.57
N ILE A 10 -11.50 -23.90 17.06
CA ILE A 10 -11.14 -24.61 18.30
C ILE A 10 -10.05 -23.73 18.94
N ALA A 11 -10.35 -22.82 19.87
CA ALA A 11 -10.64 -23.04 21.29
C ALA A 11 -9.50 -23.79 22.03
N GLY A 12 -8.39 -23.07 22.29
CA GLY A 12 -7.23 -23.56 23.04
C GLY A 12 -7.06 -22.86 24.39
N ARG A 13 -7.70 -23.42 25.41
CA ARG A 13 -7.46 -23.39 26.87
C ARG A 13 -6.56 -22.28 27.47
N ILE A 14 -7.23 -21.44 28.25
CA ILE A 14 -6.69 -20.67 29.38
C ILE A 14 -6.25 -21.65 30.47
N ILE A 15 -4.97 -21.66 30.83
CA ILE A 15 -4.48 -22.26 32.08
C ILE A 15 -3.97 -21.11 32.93
N CYS A 16 -4.81 -20.70 33.87
CA CYS A 16 -4.45 -19.83 34.98
C CYS A 16 -3.78 -20.73 36.03
N SER A 17 -2.49 -20.57 36.27
CA SER A 17 -1.80 -21.17 37.42
C SER A 17 -1.18 -20.06 38.24
N LEU A 18 -1.88 -19.73 39.32
CA LEU A 18 -1.44 -18.93 40.44
C LEU A 18 -0.38 -19.72 41.21
N VAL A 19 0.84 -19.20 41.34
CA VAL A 19 1.69 -19.46 42.50
C VAL A 19 2.33 -18.13 42.93
N THR A 20 1.84 -17.65 44.06
CA THR A 20 2.29 -16.48 44.80
C THR A 20 3.55 -16.83 45.60
N ALA A 21 4.62 -16.03 45.54
CA ALA A 21 5.48 -15.74 46.69
C ALA A 21 6.57 -14.68 46.39
N MET A 22 6.32 -13.48 46.94
CA MET A 22 7.24 -12.59 47.68
C MET A 22 8.58 -12.09 47.10
N LEU A 23 8.69 -10.76 47.23
CA LEU A 23 9.88 -9.94 47.54
C LEU A 23 10.96 -9.79 46.45
N MET A 24 10.97 -8.63 45.80
CA MET A 24 12.10 -7.68 45.82
C MET A 24 11.69 -6.40 45.07
N THR A 25 11.81 -5.27 45.74
CA THR A 25 11.68 -3.92 45.20
C THR A 25 12.76 -3.65 44.16
N ALA A 26 12.37 -3.45 42.91
CA ALA A 26 13.19 -2.78 41.92
C ALA A 26 12.29 -1.99 40.97
N VAL A 27 12.26 -0.68 41.21
CA VAL A 27 12.10 0.40 40.23
C VAL A 27 11.42 -0.01 38.91
N PHE A 28 10.11 0.23 38.80
CA PHE A 28 9.46 0.42 37.51
C PHE A 28 10.03 1.70 36.90
N SER A 29 11.22 1.60 36.31
CA SER A 29 11.61 2.49 35.23
C SER A 29 10.59 2.22 34.14
N ALA A 30 9.72 3.20 33.92
CA ALA A 30 8.81 3.21 32.80
C ALA A 30 9.65 3.13 31.52
N CYS A 31 9.90 1.90 31.05
CA CYS A 31 10.08 1.65 29.63
C CYS A 31 8.75 2.03 28.98
N SER A 32 8.61 3.31 28.67
CA SER A 32 7.81 3.76 27.54
C SER A 32 8.44 3.15 26.29
N SER A 33 8.21 1.85 26.08
CA SER A 33 8.15 1.34 24.72
C SER A 33 6.84 1.89 24.19
N GLU A 34 6.92 3.10 23.63
CA GLU A 34 5.88 3.64 22.76
C GLU A 34 5.60 2.54 21.73
N LEU A 35 4.44 1.94 21.93
CA LEU A 35 3.89 0.90 21.11
C LEU A 35 3.76 1.50 19.71
N LYS A 36 4.56 0.94 18.81
CA LYS A 36 4.57 1.16 17.36
C LYS A 36 3.23 1.69 16.88
N THR A 37 3.25 2.90 16.32
CA THR A 37 2.25 3.38 15.38
C THR A 37 1.91 2.23 14.43
N GLU A 38 0.68 1.73 14.51
CA GLU A 38 0.15 0.81 13.52
C GLU A 38 0.18 1.55 12.17
N GLU A 39 1.16 1.18 11.37
CA GLU A 39 1.37 1.66 10.01
C GLU A 39 0.15 1.23 9.19
N LYS A 40 -0.51 2.22 8.58
CA LYS A 40 -1.69 2.08 7.71
C LYS A 40 -1.59 0.82 6.85
N ASP A 41 -2.50 -0.12 7.06
CA ASP A 41 -2.81 -1.18 6.11
C ASP A 41 -3.47 -0.49 4.90
N SER A 42 -2.66 0.15 4.05
CA SER A 42 -3.09 0.55 2.72
C SER A 42 -3.24 -0.74 1.94
N ASP A 43 -4.42 -1.01 1.38
CA ASP A 43 -4.68 -2.18 0.53
C ASP A 43 -3.77 -2.19 -0.73
N LEU A 44 -2.98 -1.13 -0.95
CA LEU A 44 -2.07 -1.00 -2.06
C LEU A 44 -0.72 -1.69 -1.82
N PRO A 45 -0.20 -2.42 -2.82
CA PRO A 45 1.13 -3.01 -2.74
C PRO A 45 2.23 -1.95 -2.56
N THR A 46 3.39 -2.40 -2.06
CA THR A 46 4.60 -1.55 -1.99
C THR A 46 5.04 -1.13 -3.40
N LEU A 47 5.75 0.01 -3.53
CA LEU A 47 6.27 0.45 -4.83
C LEU A 47 7.21 -0.59 -5.47
N ALA A 48 8.00 -1.29 -4.66
CA ALA A 48 8.85 -2.38 -5.14
C ALA A 48 8.06 -3.57 -5.67
N THR A 49 6.91 -3.90 -5.05
CA THR A 49 6.00 -4.94 -5.54
C THR A 49 5.42 -4.55 -6.89
N ILE A 50 4.94 -3.30 -7.02
CA ILE A 50 4.37 -2.78 -8.27
C ILE A 50 5.43 -2.81 -9.38
N ALA A 51 6.63 -2.28 -9.11
CA ALA A 51 7.71 -2.25 -10.09
C ALA A 51 8.07 -3.64 -10.62
N ARG A 52 8.10 -4.65 -9.75
CA ARG A 52 8.37 -6.05 -10.14
C ARG A 52 7.21 -6.66 -10.94
N GLU A 53 5.97 -6.39 -10.57
CA GLU A 53 4.80 -6.97 -11.24
C GLU A 53 4.49 -6.33 -12.60
N CYS A 54 4.77 -5.03 -12.73
CA CYS A 54 4.55 -4.25 -13.93
C CYS A 54 5.80 -4.07 -14.80
N ASP A 55 6.88 -4.80 -14.49
CA ASP A 55 8.17 -4.78 -15.21
C ASP A 55 8.68 -3.36 -15.49
N ILE A 56 8.69 -2.51 -14.44
CA ILE A 56 8.98 -1.09 -14.60
C ILE A 56 10.47 -0.83 -14.64
N HIS A 57 10.88 -0.16 -15.71
CA HIS A 57 12.28 0.14 -15.99
C HIS A 57 12.80 1.35 -15.20
N PHE A 58 11.92 2.28 -14.80
CA PHE A 58 12.28 3.49 -14.07
C PHE A 58 11.77 3.44 -12.63
N PHE A 59 12.54 2.77 -11.77
CA PHE A 59 12.31 2.68 -10.34
C PHE A 59 13.61 2.94 -9.57
N TYR A 60 13.61 3.93 -8.68
CA TYR A 60 14.82 4.34 -7.95
C TYR A 60 14.51 4.86 -6.55
N LYS A 61 15.54 4.88 -5.69
CA LYS A 61 15.48 5.45 -4.33
C LYS A 61 16.37 6.68 -4.25
N GLU A 62 15.80 7.81 -3.89
CA GLU A 62 16.53 9.05 -3.67
C GLU A 62 16.27 9.57 -2.26
N GLN A 63 17.33 9.91 -1.51
CA GLN A 63 17.24 10.46 -0.15
C GLN A 63 16.38 9.64 0.83
N GLY A 64 16.29 8.32 0.64
CA GLY A 64 15.48 7.47 1.51
C GLY A 64 14.07 7.16 1.00
N LYS A 65 13.61 7.86 -0.04
CA LYS A 65 12.25 7.76 -0.60
C LYS A 65 12.25 7.04 -1.94
N TRP A 66 11.28 6.15 -2.16
CA TRP A 66 11.13 5.46 -3.44
C TRP A 66 10.32 6.27 -4.44
N SER A 67 10.74 6.20 -5.71
CA SER A 67 10.05 6.76 -6.86
C SER A 67 9.90 5.70 -7.95
N LEU A 68 8.73 5.66 -8.56
CA LEU A 68 8.36 4.79 -9.67
C LEU A 68 7.82 5.63 -10.82
N ASN A 69 8.28 5.37 -12.04
CA ASN A 69 7.82 6.07 -13.24
C ASN A 69 7.48 5.04 -14.33
N ALA A 70 6.21 4.95 -14.68
CA ALA A 70 5.71 4.17 -15.81
C ALA A 70 5.49 5.12 -16.99
N VAL A 71 6.22 4.89 -18.09
CA VAL A 71 6.21 5.76 -19.28
C VAL A 71 5.90 4.99 -20.57
N ILE A 72 5.87 3.66 -20.49
CA ILE A 72 5.41 2.78 -21.55
C ILE A 72 3.93 2.46 -21.31
N GLY A 73 3.14 2.32 -22.37
CA GLY A 73 1.69 2.04 -22.27
C GLY A 73 1.36 0.84 -21.39
N ASP A 74 2.04 -0.28 -21.59
CA ASP A 74 1.81 -1.50 -20.80
C ASP A 74 2.19 -1.33 -19.31
N GLU A 75 3.28 -0.61 -19.01
CA GLU A 75 3.68 -0.28 -17.64
C GLU A 75 2.61 0.61 -16.98
N PHE A 76 2.12 1.61 -17.71
CA PHE A 76 1.10 2.54 -17.24
C PHE A 76 -0.20 1.82 -16.91
N ASP A 77 -0.73 1.02 -17.85
CA ASP A 77 -1.99 0.29 -17.65
C ASP A 77 -1.88 -0.68 -16.47
N CYS A 78 -0.74 -1.37 -16.33
CA CYS A 78 -0.48 -2.23 -15.17
C CYS A 78 -0.45 -1.45 -13.84
N VAL A 79 0.18 -0.27 -13.81
CA VAL A 79 0.18 0.59 -12.62
C VAL A 79 -1.22 1.09 -12.30
N VAL A 80 -2.02 1.46 -13.28
CA VAL A 80 -3.41 1.88 -13.07
C VAL A 80 -4.22 0.77 -12.42
N GLU A 81 -4.06 -0.48 -12.88
CA GLU A 81 -4.80 -1.62 -12.34
C GLU A 81 -4.36 -2.02 -10.92
N LYS A 82 -3.05 -1.96 -10.62
CA LYS A 82 -2.48 -2.59 -9.41
C LYS A 82 -1.86 -1.63 -8.41
N GLY A 83 -1.43 -0.47 -8.87
CA GLY A 83 -0.56 0.43 -8.12
C GLY A 83 -1.23 1.69 -7.60
N LEU A 84 -2.47 1.95 -8.00
CA LEU A 84 -3.19 3.17 -7.68
C LEU A 84 -4.39 2.91 -6.74
N PRO A 85 -4.68 3.86 -5.83
CA PRO A 85 -5.97 3.90 -5.15
C PRO A 85 -7.12 3.92 -6.17
N ALA A 86 -8.23 3.25 -5.84
CA ALA A 86 -9.38 3.10 -6.74
C ALA A 86 -9.87 4.45 -7.30
N GLU A 87 -9.95 5.49 -6.47
CA GLU A 87 -10.39 6.82 -6.90
C GLU A 87 -9.49 7.47 -7.97
N VAL A 88 -8.19 7.20 -7.94
CA VAL A 88 -7.23 7.70 -8.93
C VAL A 88 -7.30 6.85 -10.20
N ALA A 89 -7.37 5.53 -10.05
CA ALA A 89 -7.50 4.59 -11.17
C ALA A 89 -8.79 4.84 -11.98
N ASP A 90 -9.90 5.09 -11.31
CA ASP A 90 -11.20 5.38 -11.93
C ASP A 90 -11.12 6.69 -12.73
N SER A 91 -10.53 7.75 -12.17
CA SER A 91 -10.35 9.04 -12.86
C SER A 91 -9.49 8.91 -14.12
N ILE A 92 -8.43 8.10 -14.07
CA ILE A 92 -7.58 7.80 -15.22
C ILE A 92 -8.33 7.00 -16.27
N THR A 93 -9.08 5.97 -15.85
CA THR A 93 -9.87 5.13 -16.76
C THR A 93 -10.92 5.93 -17.52
N GLU A 94 -11.63 6.83 -16.83
CA GLU A 94 -12.60 7.73 -17.45
C GLU A 94 -11.93 8.64 -18.49
N ALA A 95 -10.75 9.19 -18.15
CA ALA A 95 -9.97 10.02 -19.06
C ALA A 95 -9.44 9.25 -20.28
N GLN A 96 -9.02 7.99 -20.13
CA GLN A 96 -8.62 7.14 -21.24
C GLN A 96 -9.81 6.86 -22.18
N ALA A 97 -11.00 6.66 -21.62
CA ALA A 97 -12.22 6.39 -22.41
C ALA A 97 -12.71 7.61 -23.20
N SER A 98 -12.49 8.84 -22.70
CA SER A 98 -12.89 10.07 -23.41
C SER A 98 -11.97 10.41 -24.59
N GLY A 99 -10.72 9.93 -24.57
CA GLY A 99 -9.70 10.26 -25.57
C GLY A 99 -9.12 11.67 -25.44
N ASP A 100 -9.46 12.38 -24.36
CA ASP A 100 -8.97 13.73 -24.09
C ASP A 100 -7.53 13.71 -23.56
N LYS A 101 -6.84 14.83 -23.76
CA LYS A 101 -5.54 15.06 -23.12
C LYS A 101 -5.77 15.54 -21.69
N ILE A 102 -5.49 14.69 -20.72
CA ILE A 102 -5.76 14.96 -19.31
C ILE A 102 -4.50 14.71 -18.48
N SER A 103 -4.31 15.51 -17.44
CA SER A 103 -3.28 15.31 -16.43
C SER A 103 -3.84 15.59 -15.04
N GLY A 104 -3.31 14.91 -14.03
CA GLY A 104 -3.74 15.11 -12.65
C GLY A 104 -2.66 14.81 -11.63
N ASN A 105 -2.93 15.18 -10.39
CA ASN A 105 -2.14 14.84 -9.22
C ASN A 105 -3.03 14.46 -8.03
N ALA A 106 -2.52 13.61 -7.15
CA ALA A 106 -3.17 13.22 -5.91
C ALA A 106 -2.13 12.91 -4.83
N GLU A 107 -2.46 13.15 -3.56
CA GLU A 107 -1.64 12.78 -2.41
C GLU A 107 -2.48 11.94 -1.45
N ILE A 108 -2.18 10.64 -1.39
CA ILE A 108 -2.98 9.66 -0.64
C ILE A 108 -2.02 8.67 0.04
N ASP A 109 -2.28 8.38 1.32
CA ASP A 109 -1.53 7.39 2.11
C ASP A 109 0.00 7.56 2.09
N GLY A 110 0.49 8.81 2.14
CA GLY A 110 1.93 9.09 2.15
C GLY A 110 2.60 8.90 0.78
N ARG A 111 1.82 8.79 -0.29
CA ARG A 111 2.31 8.77 -1.67
C ARG A 111 1.72 9.93 -2.47
N SER A 112 2.54 10.50 -3.35
CA SER A 112 2.09 11.41 -4.39
C SER A 112 1.99 10.66 -5.72
N TYR A 113 0.90 10.89 -6.43
CA TYR A 113 0.60 10.33 -7.74
C TYR A 113 0.50 11.49 -8.73
N GLN A 114 1.19 11.39 -9.87
CA GLN A 114 1.14 12.37 -10.94
C GLN A 114 1.00 11.64 -12.26
N TRP A 115 0.00 12.00 -13.08
CA TRP A 115 -0.24 11.31 -14.34
C TRP A 115 -0.53 12.28 -15.49
N SER A 116 -0.31 11.81 -16.71
CA SER A 116 -0.86 12.44 -17.90
C SER A 116 -1.14 11.42 -19.00
N ILE A 117 -2.26 11.59 -19.69
CA ILE A 117 -2.64 10.84 -20.88
C ILE A 117 -2.58 11.82 -22.05
N SER A 118 -1.61 11.66 -22.95
CA SER A 118 -1.45 12.55 -24.12
C SER A 118 -1.34 11.74 -25.40
N GLY A 119 -2.48 11.27 -25.93
CA GLY A 119 -2.73 10.82 -27.32
C GLY A 119 -1.84 9.74 -27.95
N ILE A 120 -0.64 9.48 -27.43
CA ILE A 120 0.37 8.55 -27.96
C ILE A 120 1.12 7.91 -26.78
N GLU A 121 1.42 8.66 -25.72
CA GLU A 121 2.19 8.13 -24.59
C GLU A 121 1.58 8.58 -23.25
N PRO A 122 0.99 7.66 -22.47
CA PRO A 122 0.61 7.92 -21.10
C PRO A 122 1.84 7.86 -20.20
N ARG A 123 1.82 8.60 -19.09
CA ARG A 123 2.84 8.51 -18.05
C ARG A 123 2.21 8.58 -16.67
N ILE A 124 2.81 7.88 -15.72
CA ILE A 124 2.48 8.00 -14.31
C ILE A 124 3.72 7.91 -13.43
N THR A 125 3.80 8.80 -12.47
CA THR A 125 4.86 8.84 -11.47
C THR A 125 4.25 8.70 -10.08
N ILE A 126 4.82 7.80 -9.27
CA ILE A 126 4.45 7.59 -7.87
C ILE A 126 5.68 7.86 -7.01
N ASN A 127 5.57 8.74 -6.02
CA ASN A 127 6.65 9.02 -5.07
C ASN A 127 6.17 8.81 -3.63
N GLU A 128 7.00 8.17 -2.81
CA GLU A 128 6.83 8.19 -1.36
C GLU A 128 7.18 9.58 -0.79
N MET A 129 6.38 10.05 0.17
CA MET A 129 6.49 11.38 0.79
C MET A 129 7.16 11.36 2.16
#